data_AF-A0A382JQM1-F1
#
_entry.id   AF-A0A382JQM1-F1
#
_cell.length_a   1.000
_cell.length_b   1.000
_cell.length_c   1.000
_cell.angle_alpha   90.00
_cell.angle_beta   90.00
_cell.angle_gamma   90.00
#
_symmetry.space_group_name_H-M   'P 1'
#
loop_
_entity.id
_entity.type
_entity.pdbx_description
1 polymer ?
#
loop_
_entity_poly.entity_id
_entity_poly.type
_entity_poly.pdbx_seq_one_letter_code
_entity_poly.pdbx_strand_id
1 'polypeptide(L)'
;MSEKPVRYPSPEASELAVRLYRFESSRVAGPGSSNRDINDVLWTRREAVSALGLDESGEALLDELMGSLSEQRQLMVVPEWKDGEDGHVTRTAETIRLMGHSYEYWRRGRPGIDATRWEVVPKLIPARSIKPADFVEELISGLEEAGVMGGSVRGTTLAEACEQVVIRVAPVIAGDSTMFSQFQFEATLGGLLDALGYGKRGSILAAGVGSGKTVAFMLPPLILARRDILDGTEEYGSHLFLYPRTALAIDQFSKSLEPYAIAAGIDPKHIHSEMGKHYRSLPTNSVRKGI
;
A
#
# COMPACT_ATOMS: atom_id res chain seq x y z
N MET A 1 -7.19 -20.17 -4.05
CA MET A 1 -7.72 -19.23 -5.07
C MET A 1 -7.53 -17.82 -4.53
N SER A 2 -6.81 -16.94 -5.22
CA SER A 2 -6.70 -15.53 -4.81
C SER A 2 -8.08 -14.87 -4.95
N GLU A 3 -8.71 -14.46 -3.84
CA GLU A 3 -9.93 -13.65 -3.89
C GLU A 3 -9.64 -12.41 -4.75
N LYS A 4 -10.41 -12.21 -5.83
CA LYS A 4 -10.31 -11.00 -6.64
C LYS A 4 -10.75 -9.81 -5.76
N PRO A 5 -10.14 -8.63 -5.91
CA PRO A 5 -10.60 -7.43 -5.20
C PRO A 5 -12.08 -7.17 -5.50
N VAL A 6 -12.82 -6.64 -4.52
CA VAL A 6 -14.19 -6.17 -4.71
C VAL A 6 -14.22 -5.14 -5.83
N ARG A 7 -15.13 -5.33 -6.78
CA ARG A 7 -15.35 -4.40 -7.90
C ARG A 7 -16.74 -3.80 -7.77
N TYR A 8 -16.83 -2.49 -7.95
CA TYR A 8 -18.10 -1.78 -8.04
C TYR A 8 -18.52 -1.67 -9.51
N PRO A 9 -19.83 -1.73 -9.82
CA PRO A 9 -20.33 -1.72 -11.19
C PRO A 9 -20.07 -0.39 -11.91
N SER A 10 -20.05 0.72 -11.17
CA SER A 10 -19.79 2.06 -11.67
C SER A 10 -19.06 2.92 -10.63
N PRO A 11 -18.44 4.06 -11.04
CA PRO A 11 -17.92 5.05 -10.10
C PRO A 11 -18.98 5.53 -9.09
N GLU A 12 -20.20 5.77 -9.56
CA GLU A 12 -21.33 6.23 -8.74
C GLU A 12 -21.70 5.17 -7.68
N ALA A 13 -21.70 3.89 -8.08
CA ALA A 13 -21.93 2.78 -7.14
C ALA A 13 -20.78 2.66 -6.12
N SER A 14 -19.55 2.99 -6.49
CA SER A 14 -18.42 3.04 -5.55
C SER A 14 -18.59 4.14 -4.51
N GLU A 15 -19.07 5.32 -4.90
CA GLU A 15 -19.40 6.41 -3.98
C GLU A 15 -20.57 6.03 -3.07
N LEU A 16 -21.60 5.39 -3.61
CA LEU A 16 -22.72 4.88 -2.83
C LEU A 16 -22.29 3.81 -1.83
N ALA A 17 -21.35 2.92 -2.20
CA ALA A 17 -20.80 1.92 -1.29
C ALA A 17 -20.09 2.56 -0.08
N VAL A 18 -19.36 3.66 -0.28
CA VAL A 18 -18.75 4.42 0.83
C VAL A 18 -19.83 4.95 1.79
N ARG A 19 -20.95 5.45 1.25
CA ARG A 19 -22.08 5.92 2.06
C ARG A 19 -22.76 4.78 2.80
N LEU A 20 -22.97 3.64 2.15
CA LEU A 20 -23.53 2.42 2.75
C LEU A 20 -22.64 1.92 3.91
N TYR A 21 -21.32 1.84 3.72
CA TYR A 21 -20.40 1.43 4.78
C TYR A 21 -20.37 2.41 5.95
N ARG A 22 -20.52 3.73 5.71
CA ARG A 22 -20.64 4.71 6.80
C ARG A 22 -21.92 4.50 7.60
N PHE A 23 -23.02 4.23 6.91
CA PHE A 23 -24.29 3.86 7.53
C PHE A 23 -24.12 2.59 8.37
N GLU A 24 -23.52 1.52 7.85
CA GLU A 24 -23.26 0.30 8.61
C GLU A 24 -22.28 0.50 9.76
N SER A 25 -21.27 1.36 9.61
CA SER A 25 -20.33 1.69 10.69
C SER A 25 -21.06 2.22 11.92
N SER A 26 -22.08 3.06 11.75
CA SER A 26 -22.91 3.50 12.87
C SER A 26 -23.62 2.34 13.59
N ARG A 27 -23.93 1.25 12.88
CA ARG A 27 -24.61 0.05 13.39
C ARG A 27 -23.70 -1.01 13.97
N VAL A 28 -22.44 -1.13 13.54
CA VAL A 28 -21.51 -2.18 14.06
C VAL A 28 -20.40 -1.64 14.97
N ALA A 29 -20.06 -0.36 14.89
CA ALA A 29 -18.93 0.24 15.59
C ALA A 29 -19.35 1.24 16.69
N GLY A 30 -18.45 1.52 17.63
CA GLY A 30 -18.66 2.43 18.75
C GLY A 30 -18.79 1.74 20.11
N PRO A 31 -19.09 2.49 21.19
CA PRO A 31 -19.20 1.94 22.54
C PRO A 31 -20.19 0.77 22.62
N GLY A 32 -19.82 -0.30 23.33
CA GLY A 32 -20.63 -1.51 23.45
C GLY A 32 -20.70 -2.35 22.18
N SER A 33 -19.79 -2.15 21.21
CA SER A 33 -19.71 -2.96 19.98
C SER A 33 -19.59 -4.45 20.27
N SER A 34 -18.99 -4.83 21.41
CA SER A 34 -18.89 -6.23 21.83
C SER A 34 -20.23 -6.90 22.16
N ASN A 35 -21.28 -6.11 22.39
CA ASN A 35 -22.59 -6.61 22.80
C ASN A 35 -23.60 -6.63 21.64
N ARG A 36 -23.21 -6.19 20.44
CA ARG A 36 -24.12 -6.10 19.29
C ARG A 36 -24.34 -7.49 18.68
N ASP A 37 -25.56 -7.98 18.78
CA ASP A 37 -26.01 -9.21 18.14
C ASP A 37 -26.14 -9.00 16.62
N ILE A 38 -26.24 -10.08 15.85
CA ILE A 38 -26.53 -9.97 14.42
C ILE A 38 -27.84 -9.24 14.16
N ASN A 39 -28.86 -9.46 15.00
CA ASN A 39 -30.16 -8.81 14.88
C ASN A 39 -30.13 -7.31 15.15
N ASP A 40 -29.09 -6.79 15.82
CA ASP A 40 -28.97 -5.36 16.09
C ASP A 40 -28.38 -4.58 14.91
N VAL A 41 -27.72 -5.28 13.97
CA VAL A 41 -26.90 -4.64 12.94
C VAL A 41 -27.44 -4.80 11.52
N LEU A 42 -28.31 -5.78 11.31
CA LEU A 42 -28.99 -5.98 10.03
C LEU A 42 -29.81 -4.73 9.67
N TRP A 43 -29.90 -4.44 8.38
CA TRP A 43 -30.70 -3.34 7.83
C TRP A 43 -31.56 -3.83 6.67
N THR A 44 -32.72 -3.22 6.48
CA THR A 44 -33.55 -3.49 5.30
C THR A 44 -33.25 -2.52 4.18
N ARG A 45 -33.60 -2.88 2.93
CA ARG A 45 -33.48 -1.97 1.79
C ARG A 45 -34.15 -0.63 2.07
N ARG A 46 -35.37 -0.64 2.61
CA ARG A 46 -36.12 0.58 2.95
C ARG A 46 -35.39 1.45 3.97
N GLU A 47 -34.78 0.84 4.99
CA GLU A 47 -33.98 1.58 5.98
C GLU A 47 -32.75 2.23 5.33
N ALA A 48 -32.05 1.53 4.43
CA ALA A 48 -30.91 2.08 3.71
C ALA A 48 -31.31 3.24 2.79
N VAL A 49 -32.38 3.08 2.00
CA VAL A 49 -32.91 4.15 1.13
C VAL A 49 -33.24 5.41 1.94
N SER A 50 -33.96 5.25 3.06
CA SER A 50 -34.34 6.34 3.94
C SER A 50 -33.12 7.01 4.60
N ALA A 51 -32.22 6.22 5.21
CA ALA A 51 -31.05 6.74 5.92
C ALA A 51 -30.04 7.42 4.98
N LEU A 52 -29.94 6.94 3.74
CA LEU A 52 -29.08 7.53 2.72
C LEU A 52 -29.79 8.64 1.93
N GLY A 53 -31.08 8.88 2.13
CA GLY A 53 -31.84 9.91 1.40
C GLY A 53 -31.75 9.75 -0.12
N LEU A 54 -31.96 8.51 -0.60
CA LEU A 54 -31.89 8.19 -2.03
C LEU A 54 -33.20 8.56 -2.73
N ASP A 55 -33.10 9.08 -3.94
CA ASP A 55 -34.22 9.25 -4.87
C ASP A 55 -34.40 7.98 -5.73
N GLU A 56 -35.35 7.99 -6.67
CA GLU A 56 -35.61 6.84 -7.56
C GLU A 56 -34.36 6.36 -8.31
N SER A 57 -33.47 7.28 -8.70
CA SER A 57 -32.22 6.93 -9.38
C SER A 57 -31.21 6.30 -8.42
N GLY A 58 -31.11 6.83 -7.19
CA GLY A 58 -30.26 6.28 -6.13
C GLY A 58 -30.75 4.93 -5.62
N GLU A 59 -32.05 4.69 -5.63
CA GLU A 59 -32.66 3.40 -5.31
C GLU A 59 -32.25 2.33 -6.33
N ALA A 60 -32.37 2.62 -7.63
CA ALA A 60 -31.92 1.70 -8.68
C ALA A 60 -30.42 1.41 -8.58
N LEU A 61 -29.61 2.43 -8.27
CA LEU A 61 -28.17 2.28 -8.05
C LEU A 61 -27.84 1.44 -6.80
N LEU A 62 -28.65 1.57 -5.74
CA LEU A 62 -28.52 0.73 -4.53
C LEU A 62 -28.80 -0.73 -4.86
N ASP A 63 -29.84 -1.01 -5.64
CA ASP A 63 -30.19 -2.37 -6.06
C ASP A 63 -29.08 -3.00 -6.92
N GLU A 64 -28.51 -2.23 -7.85
CA GLU A 64 -27.36 -2.66 -8.65
C GLU A 64 -26.14 -2.96 -7.77
N LEU A 65 -25.83 -2.08 -6.82
CA LEU A 65 -24.74 -2.26 -5.86
C LEU A 65 -24.96 -3.52 -5.00
N MET A 66 -26.16 -3.70 -4.45
CA MET A 66 -26.50 -4.86 -3.62
C MET A 66 -26.38 -6.17 -4.41
N GLY A 67 -26.87 -6.19 -5.66
CA GLY A 67 -26.68 -7.32 -6.57
C GLY A 67 -25.21 -7.65 -6.79
N SER A 68 -24.40 -6.64 -7.11
CA SER A 68 -22.95 -6.81 -7.33
C SER A 68 -22.22 -7.31 -6.08
N LEU A 69 -22.57 -6.81 -4.89
CA LEU A 69 -21.98 -7.27 -3.62
C LEU A 69 -22.41 -8.70 -3.29
N SER A 70 -23.66 -9.07 -3.55
CA SER A 70 -24.16 -10.44 -3.34
C SER A 70 -23.44 -11.45 -4.25
N GLU A 71 -23.30 -11.16 -5.54
CA GLU A 71 -22.57 -11.99 -6.51
C GLU A 71 -21.11 -12.23 -6.09
N GLN A 72 -20.47 -11.20 -5.52
CA GLN A 72 -19.09 -11.25 -5.03
C GLN A 72 -18.96 -11.79 -3.60
N ARG A 73 -20.06 -12.28 -2.99
CA ARG A 73 -20.13 -12.79 -1.61
C ARG A 73 -19.64 -11.77 -0.58
N GLN A 74 -19.97 -10.51 -0.80
CA GLN A 74 -19.68 -9.37 0.06
C GLN A 74 -20.91 -8.83 0.79
N LEU A 75 -22.10 -9.38 0.53
CA LEU A 75 -23.35 -9.06 1.21
C LEU A 75 -23.99 -10.34 1.74
N MET A 76 -24.30 -10.37 3.03
CA MET A 76 -25.11 -11.41 3.64
C MET A 76 -26.57 -10.97 3.65
N VAL A 77 -27.47 -11.91 3.35
CA VAL A 77 -28.92 -11.70 3.32
C VAL A 77 -29.59 -12.68 4.27
N VAL A 78 -30.48 -12.17 5.12
CA VAL A 78 -31.33 -12.92 6.04
C VAL A 78 -32.78 -12.75 5.58
N PRO A 79 -33.40 -13.78 4.98
CA PRO A 79 -34.75 -13.67 4.43
C PRO A 79 -35.79 -13.32 5.49
N GLU A 80 -36.77 -12.49 5.13
CA GLU A 80 -37.95 -12.14 5.96
C GLU A 80 -37.60 -11.72 7.40
N TRP A 81 -36.51 -10.98 7.57
CA TRP A 81 -35.99 -10.60 8.88
C TRP A 81 -36.89 -9.61 9.63
N LYS A 82 -37.45 -8.60 8.94
CA LYS A 82 -38.25 -7.54 9.58
C LYS A 82 -39.40 -7.09 8.67
N ASP A 83 -40.62 -7.21 9.17
CA ASP A 83 -41.85 -6.80 8.47
C ASP A 83 -41.99 -7.41 7.05
N GLY A 84 -41.49 -8.64 6.86
CA GLY A 84 -41.46 -9.32 5.56
C GLY A 84 -40.36 -8.81 4.60
N GLU A 85 -39.50 -7.90 5.03
CA GLU A 85 -38.30 -7.48 4.30
C GLU A 85 -37.07 -8.28 4.71
N ASP A 86 -36.16 -8.49 3.76
CA ASP A 86 -34.87 -9.13 3.99
C ASP A 86 -33.92 -8.22 4.79
N GLY A 87 -33.19 -8.82 5.72
CA GLY A 87 -32.13 -8.19 6.49
C GLY A 87 -30.78 -8.33 5.78
N HIS A 88 -30.00 -7.27 5.76
CA HIS A 88 -28.74 -7.20 5.03
C HIS A 88 -27.60 -6.76 5.96
N VAL A 89 -26.40 -7.28 5.70
CA VAL A 89 -25.15 -6.77 6.29
C VAL A 89 -23.97 -7.10 5.38
N THR A 90 -23.08 -6.15 5.16
CA THR A 90 -21.89 -6.41 4.34
C THR A 90 -20.89 -7.27 5.10
N ARG A 91 -20.08 -8.04 4.35
CA ARG A 91 -19.02 -8.89 4.92
C ARG A 91 -18.04 -8.08 5.78
N THR A 92 -17.76 -6.84 5.40
CA THR A 92 -16.91 -5.93 6.17
C THR A 92 -17.55 -5.54 7.50
N ALA A 93 -18.82 -5.13 7.49
CA ALA A 93 -19.55 -4.78 8.71
C ALA A 93 -19.64 -5.98 9.66
N GLU A 94 -19.94 -7.17 9.13
CA GLU A 94 -20.02 -8.40 9.93
C GLU A 94 -18.65 -8.80 10.50
N THR A 95 -17.57 -8.66 9.73
CA THR A 95 -16.21 -8.90 10.23
C THR A 95 -15.90 -8.00 11.43
N ILE A 96 -16.27 -6.72 11.36
CA ILE A 96 -16.04 -5.75 12.43
C ILE A 96 -16.89 -6.07 13.65
N ARG A 97 -18.15 -6.47 13.47
CA ARG A 97 -19.00 -6.95 14.56
C ARG A 97 -18.35 -8.14 15.26
N LEU A 98 -17.91 -9.15 14.49
CA LEU A 98 -17.27 -10.36 15.02
C LEU A 98 -15.96 -10.08 15.75
N MET A 99 -15.19 -9.03 15.38
CA MET A 99 -14.02 -8.62 16.15
C MET A 99 -14.38 -8.22 17.59
N GLY A 100 -15.52 -7.58 17.81
CA GLY A 100 -16.05 -7.26 19.14
C GLY A 100 -16.40 -8.51 19.97
N HIS A 101 -16.67 -9.63 19.31
CA HIS A 101 -16.96 -10.93 19.93
C HIS A 101 -15.71 -11.79 20.15
N SER A 102 -14.51 -11.23 19.94
CA SER A 102 -13.27 -11.89 20.32
C SER A 102 -13.15 -11.90 21.84
N TYR A 103 -13.26 -13.09 22.45
CA TYR A 103 -13.07 -13.27 23.89
C TYR A 103 -11.60 -13.52 24.19
N GLU A 104 -11.02 -12.76 25.12
CA GLU A 104 -9.76 -13.20 25.72
C GLU A 104 -10.03 -14.37 26.67
N TYR A 105 -9.17 -15.40 26.62
CA TYR A 105 -9.19 -16.60 27.47
C TYR A 105 -8.89 -16.31 28.96
N TRP A 106 -9.57 -15.34 29.58
CA TRP A 106 -9.51 -15.11 31.02
C TRP A 106 -10.75 -15.70 31.68
N ARG A 107 -10.57 -16.35 32.85
CA ARG A 107 -11.61 -17.00 33.69
C ARG A 107 -12.80 -16.10 34.09
N ARG A 108 -12.85 -14.84 33.64
CA ARG A 108 -13.89 -13.85 33.86
C ARG A 108 -14.08 -13.07 32.55
N GLY A 109 -14.90 -13.62 31.65
CA GLY A 109 -15.01 -13.23 30.24
C GLY A 109 -15.28 -11.74 30.00
N ARG A 110 -14.22 -10.95 29.85
CA ARG A 110 -14.28 -9.60 29.30
C ARG A 110 -14.06 -9.70 27.79
N PRO A 111 -14.76 -8.90 26.98
CA PRO A 111 -14.46 -8.81 25.56
C PRO A 111 -13.01 -8.36 25.39
N GLY A 112 -12.26 -9.05 24.52
CA GLY A 112 -10.88 -8.70 24.20
C GLY A 112 -10.76 -7.42 23.38
N ILE A 113 -11.85 -7.05 22.70
CA ILE A 113 -11.97 -5.83 21.89
C ILE A 113 -13.35 -5.22 22.17
N ASP A 114 -13.39 -3.98 22.62
CA ASP A 114 -14.62 -3.17 22.72
C ASP A 114 -14.35 -1.74 22.22
N ALA A 115 -15.42 -0.99 21.96
CA ALA A 115 -15.38 0.35 21.39
C ALA A 115 -14.63 0.43 20.05
N THR A 116 -14.81 -0.58 19.20
CA THR A 116 -14.18 -0.62 17.87
C THR A 116 -14.61 0.60 17.07
N ARG A 117 -13.65 1.32 16.48
CA ARG A 117 -13.90 2.42 15.55
C ARG A 117 -13.67 1.95 14.12
N TRP A 118 -14.70 2.00 13.29
CA TRP A 118 -14.58 1.74 11.85
C TRP A 118 -14.65 3.05 11.07
N GLU A 119 -13.49 3.48 10.55
CA GLU A 119 -13.40 4.66 9.70
C GLU A 119 -13.42 4.26 8.22
N VAL A 120 -14.44 4.73 7.51
CA VAL A 120 -14.64 4.45 6.07
C VAL A 120 -14.05 5.58 5.25
N VAL A 121 -12.91 5.31 4.61
CA VAL A 121 -12.18 6.27 3.78
C VAL A 121 -11.99 5.69 2.38
N PRO A 122 -12.31 6.45 1.31
CA PRO A 122 -11.98 6.05 -0.05
C PRO A 122 -10.48 5.79 -0.20
N LYS A 123 -10.13 4.67 -0.83
CA LYS A 123 -8.73 4.36 -1.11
C LYS A 123 -8.29 5.09 -2.37
N LEU A 124 -7.59 6.22 -2.19
CA LEU A 124 -6.98 6.96 -3.30
C LEU A 124 -5.68 6.27 -3.73
N ILE A 125 -5.68 5.71 -4.95
CA ILE A 125 -4.51 5.11 -5.58
C ILE A 125 -4.07 6.07 -6.70
N PRO A 126 -2.83 6.59 -6.68
CA PRO A 126 -2.31 7.42 -7.74
C PRO A 126 -2.42 6.74 -9.10
N ALA A 127 -2.83 7.49 -10.12
CA ALA A 127 -2.82 7.01 -11.49
C ALA A 127 -1.39 6.64 -11.91
N ARG A 128 -1.25 5.51 -12.60
CA ARG A 128 0.02 5.02 -13.15
C ARG A 128 -0.02 5.22 -14.66
N SER A 129 0.55 6.33 -15.13
CA SER A 129 0.49 6.77 -16.52
C SER A 129 1.86 7.03 -17.13
N ILE A 130 2.94 7.04 -16.32
CA ILE A 130 4.29 7.37 -16.78
C ILE A 130 4.97 6.07 -17.23
N LYS A 131 5.42 6.00 -18.49
CA LYS A 131 6.17 4.84 -18.97
C LYS A 131 7.59 4.87 -18.41
N PRO A 132 8.28 3.73 -18.30
CA PRO A 132 9.65 3.68 -17.80
C PRO A 132 10.62 4.61 -18.56
N ALA A 133 10.52 4.71 -19.89
CA ALA A 133 11.37 5.60 -20.68
C ALA A 133 11.09 7.08 -20.39
N ASP A 134 9.81 7.47 -20.35
CA ASP A 134 9.39 8.84 -20.04
C ASP A 134 9.83 9.23 -18.62
N PHE A 135 9.73 8.30 -17.66
CA PHE A 135 10.20 8.48 -16.29
C PHE A 135 11.71 8.80 -16.25
N VAL A 136 12.53 8.10 -17.05
CA VAL A 136 13.98 8.31 -17.10
C VAL A 136 14.29 9.70 -17.68
N GLU A 137 13.67 10.07 -18.80
CA GLU A 137 13.89 11.38 -19.42
C GLU A 137 13.47 12.54 -18.52
N GLU A 138 12.31 12.44 -17.87
CA GLU A 138 11.85 13.43 -16.88
C GLU A 138 12.79 13.48 -15.67
N LEU A 139 13.32 12.34 -15.23
CA LEU A 139 14.21 12.28 -14.07
C LEU A 139 15.56 12.96 -14.38
N ILE A 140 16.15 12.66 -15.54
CA ILE A 140 17.39 13.28 -16.00
C ILE A 140 17.19 14.79 -16.16
N SER A 141 16.10 15.21 -16.80
CA SER A 141 15.79 16.63 -17.01
C SER A 141 15.61 17.36 -15.67
N GLY A 142 14.88 16.76 -14.72
CA GLY A 142 14.72 17.33 -13.38
C GLY A 142 16.02 17.45 -12.58
N LEU A 143 16.96 16.51 -12.75
CA LEU A 143 18.30 16.61 -12.15
C LEU A 143 19.11 17.75 -12.78
N GLU A 144 19.05 17.91 -14.10
CA GLU A 144 19.75 18.99 -14.81
C GLU A 144 19.19 20.37 -14.44
N GLU A 145 17.87 20.51 -14.37
CA GLU A 145 17.20 21.74 -13.92
C GLU A 145 17.62 22.14 -12.50
N ALA A 146 17.85 21.17 -11.62
CA ALA A 146 18.37 21.40 -10.27
C ALA A 146 19.88 21.73 -10.23
N GLY A 147 20.57 21.74 -11.38
CA GLY A 147 21.99 22.05 -11.49
C GLY A 147 22.92 20.90 -11.08
N VAL A 148 22.40 19.67 -10.96
CA VAL A 148 23.19 18.49 -10.66
C VAL A 148 24.28 18.32 -11.72
N MET A 149 25.54 18.14 -11.28
CA MET A 149 26.70 18.04 -12.17
C MET A 149 26.83 19.24 -13.13
N GLY A 150 26.48 20.44 -12.66
CA GLY A 150 26.52 21.66 -13.48
C GLY A 150 25.45 21.71 -14.56
N GLY A 151 24.37 20.92 -14.44
CA GLY A 151 23.29 20.85 -15.41
C GLY A 151 23.57 19.95 -16.62
N SER A 152 24.58 19.08 -16.54
CA SER A 152 24.95 18.14 -17.60
C SER A 152 24.97 16.71 -17.07
N VAL A 153 23.78 16.14 -16.86
CA VAL A 153 23.63 14.79 -16.33
C VAL A 153 23.69 13.76 -17.45
N ARG A 154 23.20 14.08 -18.66
CA ARG A 154 23.30 13.17 -19.81
C ARG A 154 24.75 12.80 -20.13
N GLY A 155 24.97 11.50 -20.38
CA GLY A 155 26.31 10.94 -20.65
C GLY A 155 27.16 10.67 -19.41
N THR A 156 26.61 10.87 -18.20
CA THR A 156 27.26 10.50 -16.94
C THR A 156 26.81 9.11 -16.46
N THR A 157 27.56 8.54 -15.52
CA THR A 157 27.17 7.30 -14.82
C THR A 157 25.87 7.43 -14.04
N LEU A 158 25.50 8.65 -13.61
CA LEU A 158 24.20 8.90 -12.97
C LEU A 158 23.04 8.75 -13.96
N ALA A 159 23.17 9.28 -15.18
CA ALA A 159 22.16 9.08 -16.22
C ALA A 159 22.04 7.59 -16.60
N GLU A 160 23.18 6.90 -16.78
CA GLU A 160 23.20 5.47 -17.06
C GLU A 160 22.57 4.65 -15.93
N ALA A 161 22.84 5.01 -14.66
CA ALA A 161 22.22 4.36 -13.51
C ALA A 161 20.70 4.60 -13.45
N CYS A 162 20.24 5.83 -13.72
CA CYS A 162 18.81 6.14 -13.79
C CYS A 162 18.11 5.26 -14.83
N GLU A 163 18.67 5.19 -16.04
CA GLU A 163 18.13 4.37 -17.12
C GLU A 163 18.12 2.88 -16.75
N GLN A 164 19.27 2.33 -16.36
CA GLN A 164 19.40 0.90 -16.07
C GLN A 164 18.49 0.46 -14.93
N VAL A 165 18.42 1.23 -13.84
CA VAL A 165 17.59 0.88 -12.69
C VAL A 165 16.10 0.96 -13.06
N VAL A 166 15.63 2.07 -13.63
CA VAL A 166 14.19 2.24 -13.90
C VAL A 166 13.71 1.22 -14.94
N ILE A 167 14.45 1.03 -16.05
CA ILE A 167 14.06 0.11 -17.12
C ILE A 167 14.09 -1.35 -16.65
N ARG A 168 15.11 -1.76 -15.89
CA ARG A 168 15.26 -3.18 -15.49
C ARG A 168 14.40 -3.54 -14.29
N VAL A 169 14.16 -2.61 -13.35
CA VAL A 169 13.31 -2.86 -12.19
C VAL A 169 11.82 -2.85 -12.56
N ALA A 170 11.41 -2.05 -13.57
CA ALA A 170 10.01 -1.96 -13.98
C ALA A 170 9.34 -3.33 -14.23
N PRO A 171 9.87 -4.24 -15.07
CA PRO A 171 9.29 -5.58 -15.27
C PRO A 171 9.16 -6.41 -14.00
N VAL A 172 10.06 -6.24 -13.03
CA VAL A 172 10.05 -7.00 -11.77
C VAL A 172 8.94 -6.49 -10.82
N ILE A 173 8.49 -5.24 -10.99
CA ILE A 173 7.42 -4.67 -10.16
C ILE A 173 6.05 -5.25 -10.55
N ALA A 174 5.70 -5.21 -11.84
CA ALA A 174 4.37 -5.63 -12.30
C ALA A 174 4.35 -6.19 -13.74
N GLY A 175 5.50 -6.59 -14.31
CA GLY A 175 5.64 -7.09 -15.67
C GLY A 175 5.91 -6.00 -16.71
N ASP A 176 5.97 -6.38 -17.99
CA ASP A 176 6.43 -5.52 -19.09
C ASP A 176 5.55 -4.30 -19.36
N SER A 177 4.33 -4.28 -18.84
CA SER A 177 3.38 -3.16 -18.93
C SER A 177 3.42 -2.23 -17.72
N THR A 178 4.47 -2.33 -16.89
CA THR A 178 4.61 -1.49 -15.70
C THR A 178 4.65 -0.02 -16.07
N MET A 179 3.75 0.74 -15.46
CA MET A 179 3.73 2.21 -15.48
C MET A 179 3.93 2.74 -14.07
N PHE A 180 4.55 3.91 -13.98
CA PHE A 180 4.79 4.63 -12.75
C PHE A 180 3.75 5.74 -12.55
N SER A 181 3.58 6.13 -11.28
CA SER A 181 2.77 7.27 -10.89
C SER A 181 3.62 8.51 -10.66
N GLN A 182 2.99 9.68 -10.77
CA GLN A 182 3.63 10.96 -10.44
C GLN A 182 4.25 10.97 -9.04
N PHE A 183 3.57 10.37 -8.06
CA PHE A 183 4.10 10.21 -6.70
C PHE A 183 5.44 9.46 -6.66
N GLN A 184 5.58 8.38 -7.43
CA GLN A 184 6.82 7.61 -7.47
C GLN A 184 7.94 8.41 -8.16
N PHE A 185 7.60 9.19 -9.18
CA PHE A 185 8.53 10.07 -9.87
C PHE A 185 9.06 11.16 -8.93
N GLU A 186 8.17 11.92 -8.30
CA GLU A 186 8.53 13.02 -7.40
C GLU A 186 9.35 12.52 -6.20
N ALA A 187 8.97 11.37 -5.62
CA ALA A 187 9.73 10.75 -4.56
C ALA A 187 11.12 10.31 -5.02
N THR A 188 11.25 9.83 -6.26
CA THR A 188 12.53 9.39 -6.81
C THR A 188 13.45 10.57 -7.06
N LEU A 189 12.97 11.60 -7.76
CA LEU A 189 13.71 12.83 -8.03
C LEU A 189 14.11 13.52 -6.71
N GLY A 190 13.16 13.70 -5.79
CA GLY A 190 13.42 14.30 -4.48
C GLY A 190 14.45 13.51 -3.68
N GLY A 191 14.36 12.17 -3.66
CA GLY A 191 15.32 11.32 -2.97
C GLY A 191 16.74 11.41 -3.54
N LEU A 192 16.87 11.52 -4.86
CA LEU A 192 18.17 11.75 -5.51
C LEU A 192 18.72 13.13 -5.20
N LEU A 193 17.91 14.19 -5.31
CA LEU A 193 18.34 15.55 -5.00
C LEU A 193 18.78 15.70 -3.54
N ASP A 194 18.02 15.14 -2.61
CA ASP A 194 18.35 15.13 -1.18
C ASP A 194 19.69 14.44 -0.93
N ALA A 195 19.90 13.25 -1.51
CA ALA A 195 21.13 12.48 -1.33
C ALA A 195 22.36 13.12 -2.00
N LEU A 196 22.16 13.83 -3.11
CA LEU A 196 23.23 14.53 -3.83
C LEU A 196 23.53 15.93 -3.28
N GLY A 197 22.77 16.39 -2.27
CA GLY A 197 22.97 17.70 -1.64
C GLY A 197 22.34 18.89 -2.37
N TYR A 198 21.48 18.64 -3.36
CA TYR A 198 20.73 19.66 -4.11
C TYR A 198 19.30 19.86 -3.57
N GLY A 199 18.86 18.99 -2.67
CA GLY A 199 17.54 18.99 -2.06
C GLY A 199 17.55 19.34 -0.57
N LYS A 200 16.62 18.71 0.15
CA LYS A 200 16.47 18.80 1.60
C LYS A 200 17.46 17.86 2.28
N ARG A 201 17.68 18.07 3.59
CA ARG A 201 18.47 17.15 4.43
C ARG A 201 17.74 15.86 4.79
N GLY A 202 16.47 15.75 4.43
CA GLY A 202 15.62 14.60 4.70
C GLY A 202 14.20 14.86 4.24
N SER A 203 13.54 13.79 3.79
CA SER A 203 12.18 13.84 3.23
C SER A 203 11.27 12.81 3.91
N ILE A 204 10.00 13.19 4.07
CA ILE A 204 8.94 12.31 4.58
C ILE A 204 8.01 11.98 3.42
N LEU A 205 7.96 10.70 3.03
CA LEU A 205 7.06 10.21 2.00
C LEU A 205 5.73 9.77 2.64
N ALA A 206 4.71 10.63 2.52
CA ALA A 206 3.36 10.31 2.97
C ALA A 206 2.48 9.87 1.79
N ALA A 207 1.99 8.63 1.83
CA ALA A 207 1.02 8.15 0.85
C ALA A 207 0.13 7.05 1.43
N GLY A 208 -1.01 6.80 0.78
CA GLY A 208 -1.94 5.72 1.14
C GLY A 208 -1.36 4.32 0.97
N VAL A 209 -2.05 3.31 1.50
CA VAL A 209 -1.70 1.90 1.25
C VAL A 209 -1.94 1.59 -0.23
N GLY A 210 -0.97 0.96 -0.90
CA GLY A 210 -1.07 0.62 -2.32
C GLY A 210 -0.65 1.73 -3.30
N SER A 211 -0.24 2.91 -2.80
CA SER A 211 0.24 4.01 -3.65
C SER A 211 1.63 3.78 -4.26
N GLY A 212 2.28 2.64 -4.00
CA GLY A 212 3.61 2.34 -4.53
C GLY A 212 4.78 2.88 -3.69
N LYS A 213 4.56 3.13 -2.39
CA LYS A 213 5.58 3.63 -1.45
C LYS A 213 6.89 2.82 -1.45
N THR A 214 6.80 1.50 -1.53
CA THR A 214 7.98 0.62 -1.56
C THR A 214 8.89 0.96 -2.74
N VAL A 215 8.31 1.08 -3.95
CA VAL A 215 9.06 1.45 -5.16
C VAL A 215 9.61 2.86 -5.05
N ALA A 216 8.78 3.83 -4.64
CA ALA A 216 9.17 5.23 -4.45
C ALA A 216 10.36 5.38 -3.47
N PHE A 217 10.40 4.57 -2.42
CA PHE A 217 11.47 4.58 -1.43
C PHE A 217 12.74 3.84 -1.87
N MET A 218 12.62 2.81 -2.71
CA MET A 218 13.75 1.97 -3.13
C MET A 218 14.47 2.50 -4.37
N LEU A 219 13.82 3.23 -5.27
CA LEU A 219 14.46 3.68 -6.51
C LEU A 219 15.68 4.60 -6.28
N PRO A 220 15.64 5.65 -5.44
CA PRO A 220 16.81 6.51 -5.20
C PRO A 220 18.07 5.75 -4.75
N PRO A 221 18.03 4.95 -3.66
CA PRO A 221 19.22 4.22 -3.22
C PRO A 221 19.68 3.16 -4.24
N LEU A 222 18.79 2.57 -5.02
CA LEU A 222 19.19 1.64 -6.09
C LEU A 222 19.94 2.36 -7.21
N ILE A 223 19.48 3.55 -7.61
CA ILE A 223 20.15 4.39 -8.62
C ILE A 223 21.53 4.83 -8.12
N LEU A 224 21.62 5.30 -6.87
CA LEU A 224 22.88 5.72 -6.28
C LEU A 224 23.88 4.56 -6.15
N ALA A 225 23.43 3.40 -5.64
CA ALA A 225 24.27 2.21 -5.58
C ALA A 225 24.75 1.76 -6.97
N ARG A 226 23.86 1.81 -7.98
CA ARG A 226 24.23 1.45 -9.35
C ARG A 226 25.23 2.45 -9.94
N ARG A 227 25.06 3.74 -9.70
CA ARG A 227 26.01 4.79 -10.10
C ARG A 227 27.39 4.50 -9.52
N ASP A 228 27.48 4.26 -8.21
CA ASP A 228 28.77 4.00 -7.54
C ASP A 228 29.48 2.76 -8.12
N ILE A 229 28.71 1.72 -8.46
CA ILE A 229 29.24 0.53 -9.15
C ILE A 229 29.76 0.87 -10.56
N LEU A 230 29.06 1.75 -11.30
CA LEU A 230 29.47 2.18 -12.64
C LEU A 230 30.70 3.09 -12.60
N ASP A 231 30.81 3.96 -11.59
CA ASP A 231 31.98 4.82 -11.37
C ASP A 231 33.22 4.02 -10.98
N GLY A 232 33.05 2.79 -10.48
CA GLY A 232 34.15 1.90 -10.08
C GLY A 232 34.92 2.42 -8.86
N THR A 233 34.31 3.29 -8.06
CA THR A 233 34.95 3.88 -6.88
C THR A 233 35.05 2.85 -5.74
N GLU A 234 36.22 2.78 -5.09
CA GLU A 234 36.39 1.93 -3.89
C GLU A 234 35.55 2.42 -2.69
N GLU A 235 35.20 3.71 -2.67
CA GLU A 235 34.27 4.31 -1.71
C GLU A 235 32.83 4.24 -2.24
N TYR A 236 32.14 3.14 -1.96
CA TYR A 236 30.71 3.00 -2.30
C TYR A 236 29.82 3.45 -1.13
N GLY A 237 28.77 4.21 -1.44
CA GLY A 237 27.73 4.55 -0.49
C GLY A 237 27.02 3.29 0.02
N SER A 238 26.78 3.21 1.32
CA SER A 238 25.97 2.15 1.92
C SER A 238 24.56 2.67 2.21
N HIS A 239 23.54 2.01 1.66
CA HIS A 239 22.14 2.34 1.90
C HIS A 239 21.50 1.34 2.86
N LEU A 240 20.90 1.84 3.94
CA LEU A 240 20.27 1.02 4.97
C LEU A 240 18.74 1.19 4.96
N PHE A 241 18.03 0.07 4.76
CA PHE A 241 16.58 0.02 4.86
C PHE A 241 16.16 -0.46 6.25
N LEU A 242 15.52 0.43 7.03
CA LEU A 242 15.04 0.12 8.38
C LEU A 242 13.53 -0.12 8.38
N TYR A 243 13.12 -1.24 8.97
CA TYR A 243 11.70 -1.56 9.17
C TYR A 243 11.42 -1.84 10.65
N PRO A 244 10.24 -1.45 11.15
CA PRO A 244 9.90 -1.56 12.57
C PRO A 244 9.63 -3.00 13.03
N ARG A 245 9.47 -3.96 12.12
CA ARG A 245 9.12 -5.36 12.45
C ARG A 245 9.96 -6.33 11.63
N THR A 246 10.49 -7.37 12.28
CA THR A 246 11.26 -8.44 11.63
C THR A 246 10.49 -9.10 10.48
N ALA A 247 9.23 -9.49 10.71
CA ALA A 247 8.44 -10.13 9.66
C ALA A 247 8.24 -9.23 8.43
N LEU A 248 8.08 -7.92 8.65
CA LEU A 248 7.97 -6.95 7.56
C LEU A 248 9.30 -6.78 6.82
N ALA A 249 10.42 -6.68 7.52
CA ALA A 249 11.72 -6.58 6.86
C ALA A 249 12.06 -7.84 6.04
N ILE A 250 11.73 -9.05 6.52
CA ILE A 250 11.91 -10.29 5.74
C ILE A 250 11.08 -10.23 4.46
N ASP A 251 9.82 -9.84 4.58
CA ASP A 251 8.89 -9.73 3.46
C ASP A 251 9.38 -8.71 2.42
N GLN A 252 9.79 -7.50 2.86
CA GLN A 252 10.30 -6.46 1.97
C GLN A 252 11.66 -6.81 1.37
N PHE A 253 12.52 -7.53 2.09
CA PHE A 253 13.79 -8.01 1.57
C PHE A 253 13.56 -9.00 0.42
N SER A 254 12.86 -10.10 0.73
CA SER A 254 12.69 -11.24 -0.20
C SER A 254 11.79 -10.95 -1.40
N LYS A 255 10.77 -10.09 -1.24
CA LYS A 255 9.80 -9.81 -2.31
C LYS A 255 10.07 -8.53 -3.08
N SER A 256 10.96 -7.66 -2.60
CA SER A 256 11.17 -6.36 -3.21
C SER A 256 12.65 -6.01 -3.31
N LEU A 257 13.34 -5.78 -2.19
CA LEU A 257 14.70 -5.24 -2.22
C LEU A 257 15.67 -6.13 -3.01
N GLU A 258 15.75 -7.43 -2.70
CA GLU A 258 16.68 -8.34 -3.36
C GLU A 258 16.36 -8.50 -4.86
N PRO A 259 15.11 -8.81 -5.27
CA PRO A 259 14.75 -8.84 -6.69
C PRO A 259 15.03 -7.52 -7.43
N TYR A 260 14.73 -6.37 -6.82
CA TYR A 260 14.93 -5.06 -7.46
C TYR A 260 16.40 -4.70 -7.57
N ALA A 261 17.20 -4.99 -6.55
CA ALA A 261 18.64 -4.75 -6.58
C ALA A 261 19.34 -5.65 -7.62
N ILE A 262 18.97 -6.93 -7.70
CA ILE A 262 19.47 -7.83 -8.76
C ILE A 262 19.09 -7.28 -10.15
N ALA A 263 17.85 -6.86 -10.34
CA ALA A 263 17.40 -6.28 -11.61
C ALA A 263 18.13 -4.97 -11.95
N ALA A 264 18.40 -4.13 -10.95
CA ALA A 264 19.24 -2.94 -11.06
C ALA A 264 20.69 -3.24 -11.47
N GLY A 265 21.11 -4.51 -11.48
CA GLY A 265 22.48 -4.93 -11.82
C GLY A 265 23.43 -4.86 -10.64
N ILE A 266 22.93 -4.91 -9.41
CA ILE A 266 23.72 -5.00 -8.19
C ILE A 266 24.01 -6.48 -7.93
N ASP A 267 25.29 -6.83 -7.76
CA ASP A 267 25.70 -8.21 -7.46
C ASP A 267 25.09 -8.64 -6.11
N PRO A 268 24.45 -9.82 -6.03
CA PRO A 268 23.88 -10.37 -4.80
C PRO A 268 24.79 -10.30 -3.58
N LYS A 269 26.12 -10.38 -3.75
CA LYS A 269 27.06 -10.27 -2.61
C LYS A 269 27.03 -8.92 -1.90
N HIS A 270 26.55 -7.86 -2.56
CA HIS A 270 26.39 -6.53 -1.99
C HIS A 270 25.02 -6.30 -1.37
N ILE A 271 24.10 -7.28 -1.49
CA ILE A 271 22.74 -7.21 -0.97
C ILE A 271 22.67 -8.10 0.27
N HIS A 272 22.42 -7.52 1.43
CA HIS A 272 22.42 -8.26 2.69
C HIS A 272 21.22 -7.91 3.57
N SER A 273 20.79 -8.89 4.37
CA SER A 273 19.74 -8.72 5.36
C SER A 273 20.34 -8.90 6.76
N GLU A 274 20.48 -7.81 7.50
CA GLU A 274 20.95 -7.80 8.90
C GLU A 274 19.87 -8.36 9.85
N MET A 275 19.57 -9.63 9.70
CA MET A 275 18.68 -10.37 10.59
C MET A 275 19.46 -11.44 11.33
N GLY A 276 19.09 -11.69 12.58
CA GLY A 276 19.82 -12.58 13.51
C GLY A 276 20.13 -14.01 13.04
N LYS A 277 19.67 -14.43 11.86
CA LYS A 277 20.09 -15.65 11.16
C LYS A 277 21.52 -15.54 10.58
N HIS A 278 21.94 -14.39 10.06
CA HIS A 278 23.30 -14.19 9.51
C HIS A 278 24.39 -14.31 10.58
N TYR A 279 24.12 -13.84 11.80
CA TYR A 279 25.05 -13.95 12.93
C TYR A 279 25.19 -15.37 13.50
N ARG A 280 24.33 -16.32 13.11
CA ARG A 280 24.46 -17.72 13.54
C ARG A 280 25.38 -18.54 12.63
N SER A 281 25.63 -18.09 11.41
CA SER A 281 26.43 -18.81 10.40
C SER A 281 27.85 -18.29 10.23
N LEU A 282 28.19 -17.13 10.80
CA LEU A 282 29.55 -16.57 10.74
C LEU A 282 30.36 -16.96 11.98
N PRO A 283 31.62 -17.42 11.82
CA PRO A 283 32.52 -17.61 12.95
C PRO A 283 32.90 -16.24 13.53
N THR A 284 32.36 -15.94 14.71
CA THR A 284 32.96 -15.06 15.73
C THR A 284 33.43 -13.65 15.34
N ASN A 285 32.80 -12.95 14.39
CA ASN A 285 32.94 -11.49 14.28
C ASN A 285 31.55 -10.84 14.19
N SER A 286 30.83 -10.88 15.30
CA SER A 286 29.61 -10.09 15.48
C SER A 286 30.00 -8.62 15.72
N VAL A 287 29.27 -7.71 15.07
CA VAL A 287 29.27 -6.24 15.29
C VAL A 287 28.90 -5.85 16.74
N ARG A 288 28.74 -6.82 17.65
CA ARG A 288 28.61 -6.62 19.10
C ARG A 288 29.80 -5.91 19.73
N LYS A 289 30.98 -5.93 19.09
CA LYS A 289 32.04 -4.97 19.36
C LYS A 289 31.81 -3.79 18.43
N GLY A 290 30.98 -2.86 18.90
CA GLY A 290 30.78 -1.58 18.23
C GLY A 290 32.11 -0.90 17.95
N ILE A 291 32.08 -0.03 16.95
CA ILE A 291 32.88 1.19 17.01
C ILE A 291 32.40 1.96 18.26
#